data_AF-A0A821RRA6-F1
#
_entry.id   AF-A0A821RRA6-F1
#
_cell.length_a   1.000
_cell.length_b   1.000
_cell.length_c   1.000
_cell.angle_alpha   90.00
_cell.angle_beta   90.00
_cell.angle_gamma   90.00
#
_symmetry.space_group_name_H-M   'P 1'
#
loop_
_entity.id
_entity.type
_entity.pdbx_description
1 polymer ?
#
loop_
_entity_poly.entity_id
_entity_poly.type
_entity_poly.pdbx_seq_one_letter_code
_entity_poly.pdbx_strand_id
1 'polypeptide(L)'
;MTMKQLKSTGKMMRKTCQPKNNAEDEQIEAISRGEFREEKEVMCYIACIMKMANAIKNGKLNYESAMKQADLLLPEEIKEPAKAAITACRKVGECIYKENPDVFFFP
;
A
#
# COMPACT_ATOMS: atom_id res chain seq x y z
N MET A 1 -9.75 -7.05 -9.57
CA MET A 1 -9.38 -6.49 -10.90
C MET A 1 -8.31 -7.37 -11.54
N THR A 2 -7.87 -7.14 -12.79
CA THR A 2 -6.67 -7.82 -13.33
C THR A 2 -5.39 -7.16 -12.82
N MET A 3 -4.26 -7.89 -12.83
CA MET A 3 -2.94 -7.32 -12.49
C MET A 3 -2.58 -6.08 -13.34
N LYS A 4 -2.99 -6.04 -14.61
CA LYS A 4 -2.75 -4.90 -15.50
C LYS A 4 -3.50 -3.65 -15.03
N GLN A 5 -4.75 -3.82 -14.61
CA GLN A 5 -5.57 -2.73 -14.08
C GLN A 5 -5.05 -2.26 -12.72
N LEU A 6 -4.66 -3.18 -11.82
CA LEU A 6 -4.04 -2.84 -10.54
C LEU A 6 -2.80 -1.97 -10.73
N LYS A 7 -1.89 -2.35 -11.65
CA LYS A 7 -0.69 -1.57 -11.99
C LYS A 7 -1.04 -0.18 -12.54
N SER A 8 -2.10 -0.06 -13.35
CA SER A 8 -2.55 1.23 -13.87
C SER A 8 -3.07 2.14 -12.76
N THR A 9 -3.87 1.59 -11.84
CA THR A 9 -4.35 2.31 -10.65
C THR A 9 -3.19 2.73 -9.77
N GLY A 10 -2.21 1.85 -9.54
CA GLY A 10 -1.01 2.17 -8.77
C GLY A 10 -0.22 3.33 -9.38
N LYS A 11 0.03 3.32 -10.69
CA LYS A 11 0.67 4.44 -11.41
C LYS A 11 -0.05 5.77 -11.21
N MET A 12 -1.39 5.75 -11.17
CA MET A 12 -2.19 6.96 -10.93
C MET A 12 -2.00 7.49 -9.50
N MET A 13 -2.02 6.58 -8.51
CA MET A 13 -1.79 6.94 -7.11
C MET A 13 -0.36 7.49 -6.91
N ARG A 14 0.66 6.84 -7.48
CA ARG A 14 2.05 7.34 -7.45
C ARG A 14 2.17 8.75 -8.02
N LYS A 15 1.62 8.99 -9.22
CA LYS A 15 1.63 10.32 -9.87
C LYS A 15 1.00 11.42 -9.02
N THR A 16 0.08 11.06 -8.13
CA THR A 16 -0.59 12.01 -7.22
C THR A 16 0.18 12.19 -5.92
N CYS A 17 0.62 11.10 -5.30
CA CYS A 17 1.22 11.11 -3.97
C CYS A 17 2.71 11.44 -3.97
N GLN A 18 3.45 11.06 -5.00
CA GLN A 18 4.88 11.30 -5.09
C GLN A 18 5.21 12.81 -5.07
N PRO A 19 4.74 13.63 -6.04
CA PRO A 19 5.05 15.06 -6.03
C PRO A 19 4.46 15.80 -4.84
N LYS A 20 3.36 15.30 -4.27
CA LYS A 20 2.73 15.89 -3.09
C LYS A 20 3.60 15.79 -1.83
N ASN A 21 4.44 14.77 -1.75
CA ASN A 21 5.27 14.50 -0.57
C ASN A 21 6.77 14.68 -0.84
N ASN A 22 7.14 15.12 -2.05
CA ASN A 22 8.54 15.23 -2.49
C ASN A 22 9.34 13.95 -2.25
N ALA A 23 8.71 12.79 -2.46
CA ALA A 23 9.38 11.50 -2.34
C ALA A 23 10.18 11.22 -3.61
N GLU A 24 11.46 10.90 -3.45
CA GLU A 24 12.36 10.54 -4.53
C GLU A 24 12.01 9.16 -5.09
N ASP A 25 12.29 8.93 -6.37
CA ASP A 25 11.99 7.64 -7.02
C ASP A 25 12.68 6.47 -6.31
N GLU A 26 13.94 6.67 -5.89
CA GLU A 26 14.71 5.65 -5.19
C GLU A 26 14.08 5.25 -3.84
N GLN A 27 13.54 6.23 -3.11
CA GLN A 27 12.84 5.99 -1.85
C GLN A 27 11.58 5.16 -2.06
N ILE A 28 10.80 5.44 -3.12
CA ILE A 28 9.58 4.70 -3.43
C ILE A 28 9.91 3.27 -3.91
N GLU A 29 10.94 3.13 -4.74
CA GLU A 29 11.39 1.82 -5.22
C GLU A 29 11.91 0.93 -4.08
N ALA A 30 12.54 1.52 -3.07
CA ALA A 30 12.96 0.84 -1.84
C ALA A 30 11.78 0.16 -1.12
N ILE A 31 10.61 0.80 -1.08
CA ILE A 31 9.39 0.22 -0.46
C ILE A 31 9.00 -1.09 -1.13
N SER A 32 9.11 -1.18 -2.46
CA SER A 32 8.78 -2.40 -3.20
C SER A 32 9.74 -3.56 -2.90
N ARG A 33 10.93 -3.25 -2.36
CA ARG A 33 11.91 -4.24 -1.88
C ARG A 33 11.79 -4.51 -0.38
N GLY A 34 10.81 -3.91 0.30
CA GLY A 34 10.64 -4.04 1.75
C GLY A 34 11.52 -3.12 2.59
N GLU A 35 12.21 -2.16 1.96
CA GLU A 35 13.02 -1.17 2.66
C GLU A 35 12.14 0.03 3.03
N PHE A 36 11.55 0.00 4.23
CA PHE A 36 10.75 1.10 4.78
C PHE A 36 11.66 2.07 5.53
N ARG A 37 12.12 3.13 4.85
CA ARG A 37 12.95 4.18 5.47
C ARG A 37 12.10 5.08 6.37
N GLU A 38 12.54 5.35 7.60
CA GLU A 38 11.88 6.27 8.54
C GLU A 38 12.12 7.76 8.20
N GLU A 39 11.90 8.10 6.93
CA GLU A 39 12.02 9.44 6.39
C GLU A 39 10.63 10.05 6.23
N LYS A 40 10.47 11.34 6.54
CA LYS A 40 9.17 12.00 6.58
C LYS A 40 8.45 11.90 5.23
N GLU A 41 9.18 12.11 4.15
CA GLU A 41 8.72 12.07 2.77
C GLU A 41 8.16 10.68 2.43
N VAL A 42 8.89 9.63 2.83
CA VAL A 42 8.52 8.22 2.62
C VAL A 42 7.28 7.84 3.42
N MET A 43 7.25 8.17 4.71
CA MET A 43 6.09 7.90 5.57
C MET A 43 4.84 8.66 5.08
N CYS A 44 4.98 9.91 4.64
CA CYS A 44 3.89 10.71 4.13
C CYS A 44 3.40 10.23 2.75
N TYR A 45 4.31 9.77 1.89
CA TYR A 45 3.98 9.08 0.64
C TYR A 45 3.12 7.84 0.92
N ILE A 46 3.58 6.98 1.83
CA ILE A 46 2.88 5.76 2.22
C ILE A 46 1.48 6.08 2.76
N ALA A 47 1.37 7.07 3.65
CA ALA A 47 0.10 7.52 4.20
C ALA A 47 -0.84 8.10 3.12
N CYS A 48 -0.29 8.78 2.10
CA CYS A 48 -1.06 9.31 0.98
C CYS A 48 -1.68 8.18 0.15
N ILE A 49 -0.88 7.17 -0.23
CA ILE A 49 -1.36 6.01 -0.98
C ILE A 49 -2.46 5.28 -0.20
N MET A 50 -2.24 5.01 1.09
CA MET A 50 -3.24 4.33 1.93
C MET A 50 -4.53 5.14 2.11
N LYS A 51 -4.46 6.47 2.13
CA LYS A 51 -5.65 7.34 2.12
C LYS A 51 -6.38 7.25 0.78
N MET A 52 -5.68 7.28 -0.35
CA MET A 52 -6.30 7.14 -1.68
C MET A 52 -6.95 5.77 -1.86
N ALA A 53 -6.34 4.72 -1.31
CA ALA A 53 -6.89 3.37 -1.28
C ALA A 53 -8.03 3.20 -0.27
N ASN A 54 -8.46 4.25 0.43
CA ASN A 54 -9.47 4.21 1.50
C ASN A 54 -9.16 3.22 2.65
N ALA A 55 -7.89 2.86 2.85
CA ALA A 55 -7.46 1.99 3.95
C ALA A 55 -7.30 2.76 5.27
N ILE A 56 -7.00 4.06 5.22
CA ILE A 56 -6.83 4.91 6.40
C ILE A 56 -7.90 5.99 6.48
N LYS A 57 -8.49 6.16 7.68
CA LYS A 57 -9.41 7.27 8.01
C LYS A 57 -8.98 7.88 9.35
N ASN A 58 -8.90 9.21 9.42
CA ASN A 58 -8.46 9.95 10.62
C ASN A 58 -7.11 9.48 11.19
N GLY A 59 -6.16 9.14 10.30
CA GLY A 59 -4.82 8.68 10.70
C GLY A 59 -4.77 7.26 11.26
N LYS A 60 -5.89 6.51 11.26
CA LYS A 60 -5.95 5.12 11.71
C LYS A 60 -6.37 4.21 10.56
N LEU A 61 -5.83 2.99 10.57
CA LEU A 61 -6.28 1.93 9.66
C LEU A 61 -7.77 1.66 9.93
N ASN A 62 -8.59 1.76 8.89
CA ASN A 62 -9.96 1.28 8.92
C ASN A 62 -9.98 -0.14 8.35
N TYR A 63 -9.92 -1.12 9.26
CA TYR A 63 -9.84 -2.54 8.91
C TYR A 63 -10.94 -2.98 7.93
N GLU A 64 -12.19 -2.64 8.20
CA GLU A 64 -13.32 -3.01 7.33
C GLU A 64 -13.19 -2.41 5.94
N SER A 65 -12.76 -1.14 5.85
CA SER A 65 -12.55 -0.48 4.57
C SER A 65 -11.35 -1.08 3.83
N ALA A 66 -10.25 -1.37 4.52
CA ALA A 66 -9.07 -2.02 3.94
C ALA A 66 -9.42 -3.41 3.37
N MET A 67 -10.18 -4.22 4.10
CA MET A 67 -10.64 -5.54 3.64
C MET A 67 -11.55 -5.42 2.41
N LYS A 68 -12.52 -4.50 2.44
CA LYS A 68 -13.41 -4.25 1.28
C LYS A 68 -12.64 -3.77 0.05
N GLN A 69 -11.62 -2.94 0.24
CA GLN A 69 -10.77 -2.45 -0.86
C GLN A 69 -9.86 -3.54 -1.39
N ALA A 70 -9.37 -4.44 -0.53
CA ALA A 70 -8.67 -5.65 -0.96
C ALA A 70 -9.57 -6.51 -1.87
N ASP A 71 -10.83 -6.75 -1.49
CA ASP A 71 -11.77 -7.52 -2.31
C ASP A 71 -12.06 -6.87 -3.68
N LEU A 72 -12.12 -5.53 -3.73
CA LEU A 72 -12.46 -4.76 -4.94
C LEU A 72 -11.27 -4.60 -5.88
N LEU A 73 -10.11 -4.19 -5.35
CA LEU A 73 -8.96 -3.74 -6.13
C LEU A 73 -8.00 -4.88 -6.45
N LEU A 74 -7.83 -5.85 -5.54
CA LEU A 74 -6.83 -6.89 -5.72
C LEU A 74 -7.32 -8.00 -6.66
N PRO A 75 -6.42 -8.53 -7.51
CA PRO A 75 -6.62 -9.77 -8.24
C PRO A 75 -6.70 -10.99 -7.32
N GLU A 76 -7.36 -12.05 -7.79
CA GLU A 76 -7.62 -13.25 -6.97
C GLU A 76 -6.35 -13.91 -6.45
N GLU A 77 -5.27 -13.83 -7.24
CA GLU A 77 -4.00 -14.50 -6.92
C GLU A 77 -3.29 -13.89 -5.70
N ILE A 78 -3.55 -12.62 -5.39
CA ILE A 78 -2.90 -11.90 -4.27
C ILE A 78 -3.88 -11.42 -3.20
N LYS A 79 -5.20 -11.55 -3.44
CA LYS A 79 -6.26 -11.04 -2.58
C LYS A 79 -6.24 -11.67 -1.19
N GLU A 80 -6.32 -12.99 -1.11
CA GLU A 80 -6.38 -13.70 0.18
C GLU A 80 -5.09 -13.53 1.01
N PRO A 81 -3.88 -13.66 0.42
CA PRO A 81 -2.65 -13.31 1.11
C PRO A 81 -2.62 -11.87 1.66
N ALA A 82 -3.08 -10.89 0.88
CA ALA A 82 -3.13 -9.50 1.32
C ALA A 82 -4.14 -9.29 2.47
N LYS A 83 -5.29 -9.97 2.45
CA LYS A 83 -6.29 -9.93 3.53
C LYS A 83 -5.77 -10.55 4.82
N ALA A 84 -5.04 -11.66 4.72
CA ALA A 84 -4.35 -12.27 5.86
C ALA A 84 -3.35 -11.27 6.47
N ALA A 85 -2.53 -10.62 5.63
CA ALA A 85 -1.59 -9.60 6.08
C ALA A 85 -2.29 -8.39 6.72
N ILE A 86 -3.39 -7.86 6.14
CA ILE A 86 -4.18 -6.77 6.75
C ILE A 86 -4.68 -7.17 8.16
N THR A 87 -5.05 -8.42 8.34
CA THR A 87 -5.53 -8.96 9.63
C THR A 87 -4.38 -9.06 10.64
N ALA A 88 -3.27 -9.68 10.26
CA ALA A 88 -2.08 -9.83 11.09
C ALA A 88 -1.50 -8.46 11.50
N CYS A 89 -1.50 -7.52 10.56
CA CYS A 89 -0.82 -6.23 10.67
C CYS A 89 -1.73 -5.08 11.10
N ARG A 90 -2.92 -5.38 11.67
CA ARG A 90 -3.92 -4.38 12.09
C ARG A 90 -3.36 -3.26 12.99
N LYS A 91 -2.22 -3.50 13.65
CA LYS A 91 -1.56 -2.56 14.56
C LYS A 91 -0.30 -1.89 13.99
N VAL A 92 0.28 -2.34 12.87
CA VAL A 92 1.57 -1.84 12.33
C VAL A 92 1.61 -1.94 10.80
N GLY A 93 1.88 -0.83 10.09
CA GLY A 93 1.86 -0.79 8.62
C GLY A 93 2.97 -1.58 7.91
N GLU A 94 4.20 -1.57 8.43
CA GLU A 94 5.37 -2.29 7.85
C GLU A 94 5.22 -3.82 7.85
N CYS A 95 4.34 -4.34 8.70
CA CYS A 95 4.15 -5.77 8.86
C CYS A 95 3.62 -6.44 7.57
N ILE A 96 2.91 -5.71 6.70
CA ILE A 96 2.28 -6.32 5.51
C ILE A 96 3.32 -6.93 4.56
N TYR A 97 4.46 -6.28 4.35
CA TYR A 97 5.56 -6.84 3.56
C TYR A 97 6.19 -8.06 4.25
N LYS A 98 6.39 -7.99 5.58
CA LYS A 98 7.01 -9.07 6.36
C LYS A 98 6.20 -10.37 6.35
N GLU A 99 4.87 -10.27 6.27
CA GLU A 99 3.97 -11.44 6.22
C GLU A 99 4.01 -12.14 4.86
N ASN A 100 4.07 -11.39 3.75
CA ASN A 100 4.13 -12.00 2.42
C ASN A 100 4.85 -11.10 1.39
N PRO A 101 6.20 -11.18 1.33
CA PRO A 101 6.99 -10.32 0.47
C PRO A 101 6.83 -10.64 -1.03
N ASP A 102 6.58 -11.91 -1.38
CA ASP A 102 6.51 -12.38 -2.78
C ASP A 102 5.32 -11.82 -3.55
N VAL A 103 4.24 -11.47 -2.84
CA VAL A 103 3.00 -10.92 -3.42
C VAL A 103 2.80 -9.46 -3.07
N PHE A 104 3.74 -8.85 -2.35
CA PHE A 104 3.64 -7.45 -1.94
C PHE A 104 3.70 -6.53 -3.15
N PHE A 105 2.74 -5.61 -3.23
CA PHE A 105 2.69 -4.55 -4.22
C PHE A 105 2.41 -3.23 -3.54
N PHE A 106 3.31 -2.26 -3.72
CA PHE A 106 3.11 -0.88 -3.28
C PHE A 106 3.16 0.06 -4.48
N PRO A 107 2.09 0.87 -4.71
CA PRO A 107 2.05 1.89 -5.76
C PRO A 107 3.22 2.88 -5.76
#